data_AF-A0A1G3HLH9-F1
#
_entry.id   AF-A0A1G3HLH9-F1
#
_cell.length_a   1.000
_cell.length_b   1.000
_cell.length_c   1.000
_cell.angle_alpha   90.00
_cell.angle_beta   90.00
_cell.angle_gamma   90.00
#
_symmetry.space_group_name_H-M   'P 1'
#
loop_
_entity.id
_entity.type
_entity.pdbx_description
1 polymer ?
#
loop_
_entity_poly.entity_id
_entity_poly.type
_entity_poly.pdbx_seq_one_letter_code
_entity_poly.pdbx_strand_id
1 'polypeptide(L)'
;MNATDLRPHLLAFASRPHLPETQALAGTMALAPRRRGPWRAPVAGLGARELDVLLLSYFPAAAPLRPLLQIWREEAEAAPRQGLDEFDELVALLLAHDARPGPDSRWLACAVATASMADNHLWQDLGLPSRAELNTLMQTRFTALKLKNAGDMKWKKFFYRQLCEQAEVLICKSPSCAACNDYGVCFGPED
;
A
#
# COMPACT_ATOMS: atom_id res chain seq x y z
N MET A 1 -16.15 14.01 15.26
CA MET A 1 -14.72 13.98 14.85
C MET A 1 -14.72 14.02 13.33
N ASN A 2 -14.31 15.12 12.70
CA ASN A 2 -14.23 15.15 11.23
C ASN A 2 -13.19 14.13 10.78
N ALA A 3 -13.49 13.35 9.74
CA ALA A 3 -12.64 12.29 9.19
C ALA A 3 -11.26 12.76 8.68
N THR A 4 -10.96 14.06 8.81
CA THR A 4 -9.85 14.72 8.13
C THR A 4 -8.49 14.53 8.80
N ASP A 5 -8.39 13.97 10.03
CA ASP A 5 -7.06 13.77 10.63
C ASP A 5 -6.94 12.55 11.56
N LEU A 6 -7.38 11.37 11.09
CA LEU A 6 -7.28 10.13 11.85
C LEU A 6 -5.84 9.57 11.94
N ARG A 7 -4.98 9.91 10.96
CA ARG A 7 -3.61 9.41 10.90
C ARG A 7 -2.77 9.84 12.11
N PRO A 8 -2.71 11.12 12.51
CA PRO A 8 -1.98 11.53 13.72
C PRO A 8 -2.45 10.82 14.99
N HIS A 9 -3.75 10.58 15.12
CA HIS A 9 -4.32 9.85 16.24
C HIS A 9 -3.85 8.39 16.26
N LEU A 10 -3.91 7.69 15.12
CA LEU A 10 -3.37 6.33 15.02
C LEU A 10 -1.89 6.29 15.37
N LEU A 11 -1.09 7.21 14.83
CA LEU A 11 0.34 7.26 15.12
C LEU A 11 0.64 7.54 16.60
N ALA A 12 -0.15 8.39 17.26
CA ALA A 12 -0.03 8.63 18.70
C ALA A 12 -0.30 7.37 19.53
N PHE A 13 -1.07 6.42 19.00
CA PHE A 13 -1.37 5.14 19.63
C PHE A 13 -0.47 3.98 19.17
N ALA A 14 0.49 4.25 18.29
CA ALA A 14 1.35 3.23 17.73
C ALA A 14 2.53 2.88 18.65
N SER A 15 2.93 1.60 18.70
CA SER A 15 4.11 1.18 19.46
C SER A 15 5.42 1.70 18.85
N ARG A 16 5.46 1.84 17.52
CA ARG A 16 6.64 2.28 16.76
C ARG A 16 6.23 3.24 15.64
N PRO A 17 5.84 4.49 15.96
CA PRO A 17 5.24 5.41 15.01
C PRO A 17 6.19 5.88 13.91
N HIS A 18 7.52 5.82 14.12
CA HIS A 18 8.50 6.28 13.15
C HIS A 18 8.84 5.24 12.07
N LEU A 19 8.38 4.00 12.21
CA LEU A 19 8.67 2.97 11.21
C LEU A 19 7.85 3.21 9.93
N PRO A 20 8.44 3.11 8.73
CA PRO A 20 7.73 3.30 7.46
C PRO A 20 6.53 2.37 7.30
N GLU A 21 6.61 1.11 7.76
CA GLU A 21 5.49 0.17 7.73
C GLU A 21 4.31 0.64 8.61
N THR A 22 4.58 1.15 9.81
CA THR A 22 3.56 1.71 10.70
C THR A 22 2.91 2.95 10.08
N GLN A 23 3.72 3.82 9.49
CA GLN A 23 3.27 5.05 8.82
C GLN A 23 2.37 4.73 7.63
N ALA A 24 2.78 3.76 6.79
CA ALA A 24 2.00 3.29 5.65
C ALA A 24 0.66 2.68 6.08
N LEU A 25 0.66 1.78 7.07
CA LEU A 25 -0.59 1.19 7.58
C LEU A 25 -1.53 2.26 8.14
N ALA A 26 -1.01 3.19 8.96
CA ALA A 26 -1.81 4.27 9.51
C ALA A 26 -2.38 5.19 8.43
N GLY A 27 -1.57 5.53 7.43
CA GLY A 27 -1.98 6.37 6.31
C GLY A 27 -3.02 5.71 5.42
N THR A 28 -2.80 4.46 5.00
CA THR A 28 -3.78 3.69 4.22
C THR A 28 -5.12 3.60 4.94
N MET A 29 -5.15 3.29 6.24
CA MET A 29 -6.41 3.23 6.98
C MET A 29 -7.09 4.61 7.09
N ALA A 30 -6.33 5.66 7.41
CA ALA A 30 -6.89 7.01 7.56
C ALA A 30 -7.42 7.60 6.24
N LEU A 31 -6.87 7.17 5.09
CA LEU A 31 -7.30 7.62 3.77
C LEU A 31 -8.51 6.85 3.22
N ALA A 32 -8.96 5.79 3.89
CA ALA A 32 -10.07 4.95 3.42
C ALA A 32 -11.35 5.71 3.05
N PRO A 33 -11.81 6.73 3.82
CA PRO A 33 -12.99 7.49 3.46
C PRO A 33 -12.84 8.34 2.18
N ARG A 34 -11.60 8.60 1.74
CA ARG A 34 -11.27 9.40 0.56
C ARG A 34 -11.14 8.57 -0.72
N ARG A 35 -11.06 7.24 -0.61
CA ARG A 35 -10.93 6.34 -1.77
C ARG A 35 -12.27 6.14 -2.46
N ARG A 36 -12.21 5.89 -3.78
CA ARG A 36 -13.37 5.47 -4.56
C ARG A 36 -13.67 3.99 -4.29
N GLY A 37 -14.94 3.58 -4.42
CA GLY A 37 -15.29 2.16 -4.38
C GLY A 37 -14.60 1.40 -5.54
N PRO A 38 -14.20 0.13 -5.36
CA PRO A 38 -14.44 -0.75 -4.20
C PRO A 38 -13.43 -0.59 -3.04
N TRP A 39 -12.48 0.33 -3.11
CA TRP A 39 -11.32 0.41 -2.21
C TRP A 39 -11.57 1.19 -0.91
N ARG A 40 -12.82 1.26 -0.43
CA ARG A 40 -13.21 2.08 0.72
C ARG A 40 -12.96 1.42 2.09
N ALA A 41 -12.63 0.13 2.11
CA ALA A 41 -12.21 -0.54 3.33
C ALA A 41 -10.92 0.09 3.90
N PRO A 42 -10.68 0.03 5.23
CA PRO A 42 -9.47 0.54 5.86
C PRO A 42 -8.18 0.05 5.18
N VAL A 43 -8.12 -1.26 4.93
CA VAL A 43 -7.14 -1.92 4.09
C VAL A 43 -7.92 -2.96 3.26
N ALA A 44 -7.93 -2.83 1.94
CA ALA A 44 -8.65 -3.76 1.09
C ALA A 44 -8.02 -5.17 1.19
N GLY A 45 -8.83 -6.21 1.05
CA GLY A 45 -8.39 -7.61 1.16
C GLY A 45 -8.16 -8.12 2.58
N LEU A 46 -8.33 -7.29 3.62
CA LEU A 46 -8.35 -7.72 5.03
C LEU A 46 -9.79 -7.81 5.55
N GLY A 47 -10.15 -8.95 6.15
CA GLY A 47 -11.42 -9.08 6.87
C GLY A 47 -11.38 -8.42 8.25
N ALA A 48 -12.54 -8.32 8.92
CA ALA A 48 -12.64 -7.66 10.24
C ALA A 48 -11.69 -8.27 11.29
N ARG A 49 -11.52 -9.60 11.29
CA ARG A 49 -10.59 -10.29 12.22
C ARG A 49 -9.12 -9.95 11.95
N GLU A 50 -8.70 -9.86 10.69
CA GLU A 50 -7.32 -9.49 10.36
C GLU A 50 -7.04 -8.04 10.73
N LEU A 51 -8.02 -7.15 10.48
CA LEU A 51 -7.94 -5.76 10.89
C LEU A 51 -7.79 -5.61 12.41
N ASP A 52 -8.47 -6.45 13.19
CA ASP A 52 -8.34 -6.45 14.65
C ASP A 52 -6.94 -6.81 15.13
N VAL A 53 -6.39 -7.87 14.57
CA VAL A 53 -5.04 -8.32 14.94
C VAL A 53 -4.01 -7.27 14.50
N LEU A 54 -4.19 -6.65 13.33
CA LEU A 54 -3.37 -5.53 12.87
C LEU A 54 -3.41 -4.37 13.87
N LEU A 55 -4.60 -3.92 14.25
CA LEU A 55 -4.80 -2.81 15.17
C LEU A 55 -4.16 -3.10 16.54
N LEU A 56 -4.34 -4.30 17.08
CA LEU A 56 -3.71 -4.71 18.33
C LEU A 56 -2.17 -4.79 18.23
N SER A 57 -1.64 -5.16 17.06
CA SER A 57 -0.19 -5.34 16.85
C SER A 57 0.54 -4.01 16.63
N TYR A 58 -0.06 -3.09 15.87
CA TYR A 58 0.59 -1.83 15.49
C TYR A 58 0.12 -0.63 16.30
N PHE A 59 -1.13 -0.65 16.79
CA PHE A 59 -1.82 0.48 17.43
C PHE A 59 -2.49 0.07 18.76
N PRO A 60 -1.76 -0.58 19.69
CA PRO A 60 -2.38 -1.20 20.87
C PRO A 60 -3.10 -0.22 21.79
N ALA A 61 -2.75 1.08 21.74
CA ALA A 61 -3.39 2.12 22.55
C ALA A 61 -4.64 2.74 21.87
N ALA A 62 -5.10 2.22 20.72
CA ALA A 62 -6.20 2.80 19.95
C ALA A 62 -7.61 2.58 20.55
N ALA A 63 -7.72 2.12 21.80
CA ALA A 63 -8.99 1.96 22.51
C ALA A 63 -9.89 3.22 22.50
N PRO A 64 -9.37 4.46 22.59
CA PRO A 64 -10.20 5.66 22.46
C PRO A 64 -10.89 5.82 21.10
N LEU A 65 -10.41 5.16 20.05
CA LEU A 65 -10.98 5.21 18.70
C LEU A 65 -12.07 4.15 18.47
N ARG A 66 -12.48 3.39 19.50
CA ARG A 66 -13.45 2.28 19.40
C ARG A 66 -14.67 2.54 18.50
N PRO A 67 -15.39 3.68 18.59
CA PRO A 67 -16.52 3.94 17.70
C PRO A 67 -16.15 3.95 16.21
N LEU A 68 -14.99 4.52 15.86
CA LEU A 68 -14.49 4.49 14.49
C LEU A 68 -14.01 3.10 14.08
N LEU A 69 -13.32 2.40 14.98
CA LEU A 69 -12.84 1.04 14.72
C LEU A 69 -14.00 0.05 14.50
N GLN A 70 -15.18 0.32 15.05
CA GLN A 70 -16.39 -0.47 14.79
C GLN A 70 -16.89 -0.27 13.35
N ILE A 71 -16.99 0.98 12.89
CA ILE A 71 -17.35 1.30 11.50
C ILE A 71 -16.38 0.62 10.52
N TRP A 72 -15.09 0.66 10.83
CA TRP A 72 -14.05 0.01 10.02
C TRP A 72 -14.17 -1.51 9.93
N ARG A 73 -14.64 -2.18 10.99
CA ARG A 73 -14.91 -3.63 10.93
C ARG A 73 -16.08 -3.92 10.01
N GLU A 74 -17.14 -3.13 10.09
CA GLU A 74 -18.31 -3.27 9.25
C GLU A 74 -17.97 -3.02 7.77
N GLU A 75 -17.18 -1.99 7.48
CA GLU A 75 -16.67 -1.70 6.14
C GLU A 75 -15.76 -2.81 5.61
N ALA A 76 -14.87 -3.37 6.45
CA ALA A 76 -13.99 -4.48 6.08
C ALA A 76 -14.79 -5.77 5.80
N GLU A 77 -15.86 -6.02 6.55
CA GLU A 77 -16.70 -7.20 6.34
C GLU A 77 -17.58 -7.06 5.08
N ALA A 78 -18.07 -5.85 4.81
CA ALA A 78 -18.89 -5.56 3.63
C ALA A 78 -18.09 -5.40 2.33
N ALA A 79 -16.77 -5.29 2.41
CA ALA A 79 -15.92 -5.06 1.24
C ALA A 79 -15.99 -6.24 0.25
N PRO A 80 -16.18 -5.98 -1.06
CA PRO A 80 -16.13 -7.03 -2.08
C PRO A 80 -14.78 -7.75 -2.04
N ARG A 81 -14.82 -9.09 -2.00
CA ARG A 81 -13.62 -9.95 -1.99
C ARG A 81 -13.37 -10.67 -3.32
N GLN A 82 -14.22 -10.45 -4.33
CA GLN A 82 -14.17 -11.14 -5.62
C GLN A 82 -14.09 -10.12 -6.77
N GLY A 83 -13.36 -10.47 -7.84
CA GLY A 83 -13.23 -9.64 -9.04
C GLY A 83 -12.17 -8.54 -8.95
N LEU A 84 -11.11 -8.77 -8.17
CA LEU A 84 -10.01 -7.84 -7.93
C LEU A 84 -8.69 -8.38 -8.48
N ASP A 85 -8.72 -8.97 -9.67
CA ASP A 85 -7.61 -9.77 -10.22
C ASP A 85 -6.26 -9.02 -10.16
N GLU A 86 -6.21 -7.75 -10.58
CA GLU A 86 -4.98 -6.93 -10.50
C GLU A 86 -4.50 -6.70 -9.07
N PHE A 87 -5.42 -6.50 -8.12
CA PHE A 87 -5.07 -6.31 -6.71
C PHE A 87 -4.53 -7.60 -6.09
N ASP A 88 -5.17 -8.75 -6.36
CA ASP A 88 -4.74 -10.04 -5.83
C ASP A 88 -3.39 -10.46 -6.43
N GLU A 89 -3.17 -10.21 -7.72
CA GLU A 89 -1.87 -10.37 -8.38
C GLU A 89 -0.79 -9.49 -7.73
N LEU A 90 -1.10 -8.23 -7.44
CA LEU A 90 -0.14 -7.34 -6.77
C LEU A 90 0.14 -7.79 -5.33
N VAL A 91 -0.87 -8.23 -4.58
CA VAL A 91 -0.66 -8.80 -3.24
C VAL A 91 0.24 -10.03 -3.32
N ALA A 92 0.02 -10.93 -4.29
CA ALA A 92 0.85 -12.10 -4.50
C ALA A 92 2.31 -11.72 -4.86
N LEU A 93 2.50 -10.73 -5.76
CA LEU A 93 3.81 -10.20 -6.11
C LEU A 93 4.55 -9.67 -4.88
N LEU A 94 3.88 -8.88 -4.05
CA LEU A 94 4.46 -8.26 -2.85
C LEU A 94 4.82 -9.32 -1.80
N LEU A 95 3.93 -10.27 -1.54
CA LEU A 95 4.19 -11.38 -0.61
C LEU A 95 5.36 -12.25 -1.04
N ALA A 96 5.47 -12.54 -2.35
CA ALA A 96 6.58 -13.32 -2.89
C ALA A 96 7.95 -12.63 -2.74
N HIS A 97 7.98 -11.32 -2.49
CA HIS A 97 9.19 -10.52 -2.34
C HIS A 97 9.33 -9.87 -0.96
N ASP A 98 8.59 -10.33 0.05
CA ASP A 98 8.75 -9.83 1.41
C ASP A 98 10.10 -10.27 1.99
N ALA A 99 10.92 -9.29 2.38
CA ALA A 99 12.22 -9.50 2.98
C ALA A 99 12.14 -9.98 4.44
N ARG A 100 10.97 -9.79 5.09
CA ARG A 100 10.75 -10.17 6.48
C ARG A 100 9.40 -10.91 6.64
N PRO A 101 9.29 -12.16 6.13
CA PRO A 101 8.06 -12.93 6.26
C PRO A 101 7.61 -13.07 7.72
N GLY A 102 6.36 -12.75 7.99
CA GLY A 102 5.78 -12.72 9.32
C GLY A 102 4.28 -12.48 9.30
N PRO A 103 3.64 -12.39 10.48
CA PRO A 103 2.20 -12.15 10.59
C PRO A 103 1.75 -10.85 9.92
N ASP A 104 2.65 -9.86 9.80
CA ASP A 104 2.40 -8.54 9.23
C ASP A 104 2.58 -8.47 7.71
N SER A 105 3.22 -9.46 7.09
CA SER A 105 3.51 -9.52 5.64
C SER A 105 2.29 -9.22 4.80
N ARG A 106 1.18 -9.91 5.12
CA ARG A 106 -0.07 -9.77 4.39
C ARG A 106 -0.69 -8.39 4.57
N TRP A 107 -0.67 -7.85 5.78
CA TRP A 107 -1.26 -6.54 6.05
C TRP A 107 -0.58 -5.44 5.25
N LEU A 108 0.76 -5.48 5.21
CA LEU A 108 1.52 -4.50 4.46
C LEU A 108 1.36 -4.68 2.95
N ALA A 109 1.39 -5.92 2.45
CA ALA A 109 1.15 -6.21 1.03
C ALA A 109 -0.23 -5.69 0.59
N CYS A 110 -1.28 -5.97 1.37
CA CYS A 110 -2.63 -5.46 1.13
C CYS A 110 -2.70 -3.94 1.20
N ALA A 111 -1.97 -3.29 2.12
CA ALA A 111 -1.95 -1.82 2.21
C ALA A 111 -1.29 -1.17 0.99
N VAL A 112 -0.15 -1.69 0.54
CA VAL A 112 0.53 -1.23 -0.68
C VAL A 112 -0.33 -1.47 -1.91
N ALA A 113 -0.98 -2.64 -2.02
CA ALA A 113 -1.91 -2.92 -3.11
C ALA A 113 -3.12 -1.98 -3.08
N THR A 114 -3.72 -1.75 -1.90
CA THR A 114 -4.85 -0.82 -1.72
C THR A 114 -4.50 0.58 -2.22
N ALA A 115 -3.32 1.10 -1.84
CA ALA A 115 -2.86 2.40 -2.29
C ALA A 115 -2.48 2.43 -3.78
N SER A 116 -2.06 1.30 -4.34
CA SER A 116 -1.76 1.18 -5.77
C SER A 116 -3.00 1.32 -6.65
N MET A 117 -4.18 0.95 -6.13
CA MET A 117 -5.46 1.07 -6.83
C MET A 117 -6.08 2.48 -6.80
N ALA A 118 -5.48 3.42 -6.07
CA ALA A 118 -5.94 4.81 -5.99
C ALA A 118 -5.27 5.69 -7.08
N ASP A 119 -5.78 6.92 -7.25
CA ASP A 119 -5.45 7.77 -8.41
C ASP A 119 -4.11 8.53 -8.27
N ASN A 120 -3.59 8.73 -7.05
CA ASN A 120 -2.43 9.61 -6.83
C ASN A 120 -1.09 8.85 -6.91
N HIS A 121 0.02 9.50 -6.54
CA HIS A 121 1.29 8.80 -6.35
C HIS A 121 1.19 7.82 -5.17
N LEU A 122 1.90 6.69 -5.26
CA LEU A 122 1.79 5.62 -4.26
C LEU A 122 2.11 6.12 -2.85
N TRP A 123 3.09 7.02 -2.71
CA TRP A 123 3.45 7.56 -1.40
C TRP A 123 2.33 8.44 -0.81
N GLN A 124 1.61 9.20 -1.63
CA GLN A 124 0.46 10.00 -1.22
C GLN A 124 -0.71 9.11 -0.78
N ASP A 125 -1.00 8.06 -1.55
CA ASP A 125 -2.10 7.13 -1.26
C ASP A 125 -1.79 6.17 -0.09
N LEU A 126 -0.51 5.99 0.25
CA LEU A 126 -0.06 5.37 1.51
C LEU A 126 -0.06 6.36 2.69
N GLY A 127 -0.28 7.65 2.45
CA GLY A 127 -0.19 8.70 3.46
C GLY A 127 1.22 8.94 4.00
N LEU A 128 2.25 8.56 3.26
CA LEU A 128 3.65 8.84 3.58
C LEU A 128 3.96 10.32 3.30
N PRO A 129 4.97 10.92 3.97
CA PRO A 129 5.28 12.34 3.78
C PRO A 129 6.07 12.62 2.49
N SER A 130 6.70 11.61 1.88
CA SER A 130 7.49 11.78 0.66
C SER A 130 7.71 10.45 -0.09
N ARG A 131 8.14 10.57 -1.35
CA ARG A 131 8.66 9.44 -2.14
C ARG A 131 9.89 8.79 -1.51
N ALA A 132 10.70 9.55 -0.77
CA ALA A 132 11.88 9.01 -0.07
C ALA A 132 11.47 8.00 1.02
N GLU A 133 10.44 8.32 1.81
CA GLU A 133 9.91 7.38 2.81
C GLU A 133 9.31 6.12 2.19
N LEU A 134 8.66 6.26 1.02
CA LEU A 134 8.22 5.10 0.25
C LEU A 134 9.40 4.24 -0.20
N ASN A 135 10.49 4.85 -0.67
CA ASN A 135 11.69 4.12 -1.04
C ASN A 135 12.33 3.41 0.16
N THR A 136 12.34 4.02 1.34
CA THR A 136 12.79 3.38 2.60
C THR A 136 11.91 2.18 2.96
N LEU A 137 10.59 2.30 2.86
CA LEU A 137 9.66 1.19 3.06
C LEU A 137 9.98 0.04 2.10
N MET A 138 10.11 0.33 0.81
CA MET A 138 10.38 -0.67 -0.22
C MET A 138 11.76 -1.32 -0.04
N GLN A 139 12.78 -0.55 0.34
CA GLN A 139 14.11 -1.09 0.61
C GLN A 139 14.12 -2.06 1.80
N THR A 140 13.32 -1.81 2.83
CA THR A 140 13.34 -2.57 4.09
C THR A 140 12.36 -3.74 4.14
N ARG A 141 11.25 -3.67 3.38
CA ARG A 141 10.22 -4.71 3.34
C ARG A 141 10.20 -5.49 2.04
N PHE A 142 10.56 -4.86 0.92
CA PHE A 142 10.50 -5.47 -0.40
C PHE A 142 11.85 -5.33 -1.12
N THR A 143 12.93 -5.68 -0.42
CA THR A 143 14.31 -5.40 -0.84
C THR A 143 14.61 -5.92 -2.25
N ALA A 144 14.14 -7.12 -2.58
CA ALA A 144 14.32 -7.69 -3.92
C ALA A 144 13.61 -6.86 -5.01
N LEU A 145 12.40 -6.34 -4.74
CA LEU A 145 11.72 -5.42 -5.67
C LEU A 145 12.47 -4.08 -5.77
N LYS A 146 13.01 -3.54 -4.67
CA LYS A 146 13.81 -2.31 -4.72
C LYS A 146 15.08 -2.47 -5.55
N LEU A 147 15.77 -3.60 -5.43
CA LEU A 147 16.95 -3.90 -6.25
C LEU A 147 16.59 -4.05 -7.73
N LYS A 148 15.46 -4.69 -8.05
CA LYS A 148 14.94 -4.76 -9.43
C LYS A 148 14.55 -3.39 -9.98
N ASN A 149 14.01 -2.50 -9.15
CA ASN A 149 13.69 -1.12 -9.50
C ASN A 149 14.91 -0.17 -9.37
N ALA A 150 16.08 -0.59 -9.86
CA ALA A 150 17.33 0.17 -9.75
C ALA A 150 17.30 1.53 -10.47
N GLY A 151 16.51 1.64 -11.53
CA GLY A 151 16.32 2.90 -12.27
C GLY A 151 15.36 3.88 -11.60
N ASP A 152 14.82 3.56 -10.42
CA ASP A 152 13.83 4.37 -9.70
C ASP A 152 12.61 4.74 -10.56
N MET A 153 12.06 3.74 -11.27
CA MET A 153 10.76 3.87 -11.93
C MET A 153 9.69 4.14 -10.89
N LYS A 154 8.68 4.96 -11.24
CA LYS A 154 7.50 5.19 -10.38
C LYS A 154 6.89 3.85 -9.97
N TRP A 155 6.64 3.66 -8.67
CA TRP A 155 6.34 2.34 -8.11
C TRP A 155 5.13 1.63 -8.73
N LYS A 156 4.03 2.35 -8.99
CA LYS A 156 2.85 1.75 -9.64
C LYS A 156 3.18 1.25 -11.06
N LYS A 157 3.96 2.02 -11.83
CA LYS A 157 4.43 1.62 -13.17
C LYS A 157 5.36 0.41 -13.09
N PHE A 158 6.24 0.38 -12.09
CA PHE A 158 7.14 -0.75 -11.86
C PHE A 158 6.37 -2.03 -11.51
N PHE A 159 5.38 -1.96 -10.61
CA PHE A 159 4.54 -3.10 -10.26
C PHE A 159 3.78 -3.65 -11.47
N TYR A 160 3.11 -2.77 -12.22
CA TYR A 160 2.42 -3.16 -13.46
C TYR A 160 3.38 -3.84 -14.44
N ARG A 161 4.60 -3.32 -14.57
CA ARG A 161 5.66 -3.95 -15.38
C ARG A 161 6.01 -5.35 -14.90
N GLN A 162 6.19 -5.56 -13.60
CA GLN A 162 6.48 -6.88 -13.04
C GLN A 162 5.34 -7.88 -13.29
N LEU A 163 4.07 -7.45 -13.13
CA LEU A 163 2.91 -8.31 -13.36
C LEU A 163 2.80 -8.73 -14.83
N CYS A 164 2.93 -7.80 -15.77
CA CYS A 164 2.91 -8.14 -17.19
C CYS A 164 4.12 -8.99 -17.61
N GLU A 165 5.32 -8.77 -17.03
CA GLU A 165 6.48 -9.64 -17.27
C GLU A 165 6.21 -11.08 -16.80
N GLN A 166 5.55 -11.26 -15.64
CA GLN A 166 5.13 -12.59 -15.16
C GLN A 166 4.06 -13.24 -16.04
N ALA A 167 3.17 -12.42 -16.64
CA ALA A 167 2.15 -12.87 -17.58
C ALA A 167 2.66 -13.01 -19.02
N GLU A 168 3.97 -12.84 -19.27
CA GLU A 168 4.59 -12.86 -20.60
C GLU A 168 3.95 -11.86 -21.61
N VAL A 169 3.42 -10.75 -21.10
CA VAL A 169 2.79 -9.69 -21.89
C VAL A 169 3.81 -8.61 -22.24
N LEU A 170 3.93 -8.30 -23.53
CA LEU A 170 4.79 -7.22 -24.01
C LEU A 170 4.17 -5.84 -23.75
N ILE A 171 4.74 -5.07 -22.82
CA ILE A 171 4.25 -3.72 -22.48
C ILE A 171 4.89 -2.63 -23.35
N CYS A 172 6.18 -2.74 -23.64
CA CYS A 172 6.94 -1.69 -24.30
C CYS A 172 7.63 -2.25 -25.54
N LYS A 173 7.50 -1.54 -26.67
CA LYS A 173 8.15 -1.89 -27.94
C LYS A 173 9.55 -1.27 -28.09
N SER A 174 9.94 -0.39 -27.17
CA SER A 174 11.25 0.27 -27.23
C SER A 174 12.37 -0.75 -26.94
N PRO A 175 13.50 -0.72 -27.67
CA PRO A 175 14.63 -1.61 -27.41
C PRO A 175 15.32 -1.35 -26.06
N SER A 176 15.10 -0.18 -25.45
CA SER A 176 15.52 0.13 -24.09
C SER A 176 14.61 1.18 -23.45
N CYS A 177 14.56 1.23 -22.10
CA CYS A 177 13.83 2.28 -21.40
C CYS A 177 14.33 3.69 -21.79
N ALA A 178 15.66 3.88 -21.90
CA ALA A 178 16.27 5.17 -22.22
C ALA A 178 15.91 5.70 -23.62
N ALA A 179 15.59 4.82 -24.57
CA ALA A 179 15.16 5.19 -25.92
C ALA A 179 13.62 5.31 -26.05
N CYS A 180 12.87 5.08 -24.98
CA CYS A 180 11.41 5.17 -24.98
C CYS A 180 10.95 6.63 -24.89
N ASN A 181 10.05 7.05 -25.79
CA ASN A 181 9.45 8.39 -25.75
C ASN A 181 8.72 8.68 -24.42
N ASP A 182 8.21 7.63 -23.75
CA ASP A 182 7.50 7.74 -22.47
C ASP A 182 8.45 7.62 -21.25
N TYR A 183 9.77 7.66 -21.44
CA TYR A 183 10.74 7.56 -20.34
C TYR A 183 10.43 8.53 -19.21
N GLY A 184 10.14 9.80 -19.52
CA GLY A 184 9.78 10.81 -18.53
C GLY A 184 8.50 10.50 -17.75
N VAL A 185 7.54 9.78 -18.35
CA VAL A 185 6.32 9.34 -17.67
C VAL A 185 6.64 8.28 -16.63
N CYS A 186 7.51 7.33 -16.98
CA CYS A 186 7.90 6.20 -16.12
C CYS A 186 8.91 6.56 -15.02
N PHE A 187 9.85 7.46 -15.32
CA PHE A 187 11.02 7.75 -14.47
C PHE A 187 11.11 9.20 -13.99
N GLY A 188 10.18 10.06 -14.40
CA GLY A 188 10.14 11.46 -13.95
C GLY A 188 9.83 11.61 -12.46
N PRO A 189 9.99 12.83 -11.93
CA PRO A 189 9.64 13.16 -10.55
C PRO A 189 8.16 12.93 -10.25
N GLU A 190 7.85 12.83 -8.96
CA GLU A 190 6.50 12.73 -8.39
C GLU A 190 6.41 13.84 -7.34
N ASP A 191 5.80 14.97 -7.69
CA ASP A 191 5.58 16.12 -6.79
C ASP A 191 4.32 15.92 -5.92
#